data_AF-A0A2T0LYR8-F1
#
_entry.id   AF-A0A2T0LYR8-F1
#
_cell.length_a   1.000
_cell.length_b   1.000
_cell.length_c   1.000
_cell.angle_alpha   90.00
_cell.angle_beta   90.00
_cell.angle_gamma   90.00
#
_symmetry.space_group_name_H-M   'P 1'
#
loop_
_entity.id
_entity.type
_entity.pdbx_description
1 polymer ?
#
loop_
_entity_poly.entity_id
_entity_poly.type
_entity_poly.pdbx_seq_one_letter_code
_entity_poly.pdbx_strand_id
1 'polypeptide(L)'
;MSGKNRDEDLDYYTKYATDDWVPLHNVAVAVNGHLGKGATFDQIVEATVDFVGELIDRGIRPGDLIADYPDFVLWSGEKSTLLDRLRNEMRAHGDFPYPGDVCWLHKPTAP
;
A
#
# COMPACT_ATOMS: atom_id res chain seq x y z
N MET A 1 -6.54 -25.11 1.91
CA MET A 1 -5.85 -23.82 1.77
C MET A 1 -6.51 -22.88 2.75
N SER A 2 -5.85 -22.55 3.85
CA SER A 2 -6.37 -21.58 4.83
C SER A 2 -6.50 -20.25 4.11
N GLY A 3 -7.71 -19.69 4.05
CA GLY A 3 -7.92 -18.36 3.49
C GLY A 3 -7.05 -17.39 4.28
N LYS A 4 -6.20 -16.63 3.60
CA LYS A 4 -5.42 -15.57 4.23
C LYS A 4 -6.40 -14.61 4.91
N ASN A 5 -6.21 -14.41 6.21
CA ASN A 5 -7.09 -13.57 7.03
C ASN A 5 -6.68 -12.10 6.85
N ARG A 6 -7.61 -11.25 6.42
CA ARG A 6 -7.36 -9.82 6.17
C ARG A 6 -6.78 -9.12 7.40
N ASP A 7 -7.28 -9.45 8.59
CA ASP A 7 -6.82 -8.82 9.84
C ASP A 7 -5.38 -9.19 10.19
N GLU A 8 -5.00 -10.46 9.95
CA GLU A 8 -3.62 -10.92 10.12
C GLU A 8 -2.66 -10.23 9.15
N ASP A 9 -3.07 -10.05 7.90
CA ASP A 9 -2.28 -9.31 6.91
C ASP A 9 -2.19 -7.82 7.27
N LEU A 10 -3.25 -7.19 7.80
CA LEU A 10 -3.20 -5.82 8.27
C LEU A 10 -2.23 -5.66 9.45
N ASP A 11 -2.25 -6.59 10.40
CA ASP A 11 -1.32 -6.60 11.54
C ASP A 11 0.13 -6.80 11.07
N TYR A 12 0.34 -7.73 10.14
CA TYR A 12 1.64 -8.00 9.53
C TYR A 12 2.20 -6.75 8.83
N TYR A 13 1.43 -6.11 7.95
CA TYR A 13 1.89 -4.93 7.21
C TYR A 13 2.05 -3.69 8.09
N THR A 14 1.24 -3.56 9.14
CA THR A 14 1.42 -2.49 10.14
C THR A 14 2.77 -2.64 10.85
N LYS A 15 3.11 -3.87 11.27
CA LYS A 15 4.40 -4.15 11.89
C LYS A 15 5.55 -3.95 10.90
N TYR A 16 5.45 -4.51 9.70
CA TYR A 16 6.51 -4.40 8.69
C TYR A 16 6.77 -2.94 8.33
N ALA A 17 5.72 -2.14 8.09
CA ALA A 17 5.88 -0.71 7.80
C ALA A 17 6.38 0.11 9.00
N THR A 18 6.36 -0.43 10.22
CA THR A 18 7.01 0.19 11.39
C THR A 18 8.51 -0.11 11.42
N ASP A 19 8.91 -1.31 10.99
CA ASP A 19 10.29 -1.77 11.05
C ASP A 19 11.10 -1.37 9.80
N ASP A 20 10.45 -1.19 8.64
CA ASP A 20 11.09 -0.94 7.33
C ASP A 20 10.10 -0.30 6.33
N TRP A 21 10.53 -0.05 5.08
CA TRP A 21 9.69 0.38 3.97
C TRP A 21 9.05 -0.80 3.26
N VAL A 22 7.73 -0.76 3.09
CA VAL A 22 6.98 -1.80 2.37
C VAL A 22 6.61 -1.32 0.98
N PRO A 23 7.08 -1.96 -0.10
CA PRO A 23 6.63 -1.60 -1.45
C PRO A 23 5.14 -1.96 -1.59
N LEU A 24 4.35 -1.06 -2.18
CA LEU A 24 2.90 -1.26 -2.39
C LEU A 24 2.58 -2.60 -3.05
N HIS A 25 3.45 -3.06 -3.97
CA HIS A 25 3.35 -4.35 -4.65
C HIS A 25 3.08 -5.51 -3.67
N ASN A 26 3.72 -5.53 -2.49
CA ASN A 26 3.55 -6.59 -1.51
C ASN A 26 2.09 -6.61 -1.01
N VAL A 27 1.54 -5.44 -0.68
CA VAL A 27 0.16 -5.28 -0.22
C VAL A 27 -0.82 -5.69 -1.32
N ALA A 28 -0.58 -5.26 -2.55
CA ALA A 28 -1.42 -5.64 -3.69
C ALA A 28 -1.43 -7.17 -3.91
N VAL A 29 -0.30 -7.87 -3.66
CA VAL A 29 -0.21 -9.34 -3.81
C VAL A 29 -1.04 -10.03 -2.72
N ALA A 30 -0.94 -9.56 -1.47
CA ALA A 30 -1.75 -10.09 -0.37
C ALA A 30 -3.24 -9.88 -0.65
N VAL A 31 -3.63 -8.68 -1.06
CA VAL A 31 -5.00 -8.31 -1.40
C VAL A 31 -5.56 -9.15 -2.54
N ASN A 32 -4.81 -9.31 -3.63
CA ASN A 32 -5.21 -10.19 -4.73
C ASN A 32 -5.42 -11.65 -4.25
N GLY A 33 -4.59 -12.11 -3.32
CA GLY A 33 -4.75 -13.40 -2.66
C GLY A 33 -6.08 -13.58 -1.91
N HIS A 34 -6.67 -12.50 -1.38
CA HIS A 34 -7.98 -12.51 -0.74
C HIS A 34 -9.14 -12.49 -1.74
N LEU A 35 -9.00 -11.79 -2.86
CA LEU A 35 -10.04 -11.70 -3.90
C LEU A 35 -10.23 -13.02 -4.66
N GLY A 36 -9.19 -13.86 -4.71
CA GLY A 36 -9.22 -15.16 -5.36
C GLY A 36 -9.00 -15.09 -6.87
N LYS A 37 -9.20 -16.22 -7.56
CA LYS A 37 -8.89 -16.34 -8.99
C LYS A 37 -9.88 -15.54 -9.83
N GLY A 38 -9.36 -14.76 -10.79
CA GLY A 38 -10.16 -14.05 -11.79
C GLY A 38 -10.56 -12.63 -11.40
N ALA A 39 -10.05 -12.09 -10.29
CA ALA A 39 -10.19 -10.68 -9.97
C ALA A 39 -9.62 -9.82 -11.11
N THR A 40 -10.38 -8.80 -11.51
CA THR A 40 -9.90 -7.83 -12.50
C THR A 40 -8.86 -6.91 -11.87
N PHE A 41 -8.07 -6.24 -12.70
CA PHE A 41 -7.12 -5.25 -12.21
C PHE A 41 -7.82 -4.15 -11.40
N ASP A 42 -8.93 -3.60 -11.89
CA ASP A 42 -9.70 -2.58 -11.15
C ASP A 42 -10.22 -3.07 -9.79
N GLN A 43 -10.61 -4.35 -9.68
CA GLN A 43 -11.01 -4.93 -8.39
C GLN A 43 -9.83 -5.01 -7.42
N ILE A 44 -8.65 -5.37 -7.92
CA ILE A 44 -7.41 -5.39 -7.13
C ILE A 44 -7.04 -3.97 -6.70
N VAL A 45 -7.18 -2.98 -7.60
CA VAL A 45 -6.92 -1.57 -7.30
C VAL A 45 -7.81 -1.09 -6.15
N GLU A 46 -9.14 -1.23 -6.25
CA GLU A 46 -10.04 -0.75 -5.20
C GLU A 46 -9.81 -1.47 -3.87
N ALA A 47 -9.63 -2.79 -3.91
CA ALA A 47 -9.35 -3.55 -2.69
C ALA A 47 -8.00 -3.17 -2.04
N THR A 48 -7.00 -2.82 -2.86
CA THR A 48 -5.69 -2.36 -2.37
C THR A 48 -5.82 -0.97 -1.77
N VAL A 49 -6.56 -0.07 -2.42
CA VAL A 49 -6.84 1.28 -1.89
C VAL A 49 -7.59 1.19 -0.55
N ASP A 50 -8.59 0.33 -0.44
CA ASP A 50 -9.31 0.10 0.82
C ASP A 50 -8.38 -0.44 1.92
N PHE A 51 -7.54 -1.43 1.60
CA PHE A 51 -6.57 -2.00 2.54
C PHE A 51 -5.54 -0.96 3.00
N VAL A 52 -5.00 -0.15 2.09
CA VAL A 52 -4.10 0.95 2.44
C VAL A 52 -4.82 2.00 3.27
N GLY A 53 -6.11 2.23 3.03
CA GLY A 53 -6.94 3.10 3.87
C GLY A 53 -6.95 2.67 5.32
N GLU A 54 -7.05 1.37 5.60
CA GLU A 54 -6.98 0.83 6.95
C GLU A 54 -5.57 0.91 7.54
N LEU A 55 -4.52 0.72 6.74
CA LEU A 55 -3.15 0.96 7.18
C LEU A 55 -2.91 2.44 7.56
N ILE A 56 -3.51 3.38 6.82
CA ILE A 56 -3.47 4.81 7.16
C ILE A 56 -4.15 5.09 8.50
N ASP A 57 -5.28 4.45 8.79
CA ASP A 57 -5.93 4.58 10.11
C ASP A 57 -5.05 4.05 11.25
N ARG A 58 -4.12 3.15 10.94
CA ARG A 58 -3.10 2.61 11.87
C ARG A 58 -1.81 3.44 11.92
N GLY A 59 -1.77 4.58 11.23
CA GLY A 59 -0.66 5.52 11.23
C GLY A 59 0.43 5.24 10.18
N ILE A 60 0.20 4.30 9.26
CA ILE A 60 1.11 4.06 8.14
C ILE A 60 0.84 5.10 7.05
N ARG A 61 1.88 5.56 6.35
CA ARG A 61 1.75 6.60 5.32
C ARG A 61 2.44 6.16 4.03
N PRO A 62 1.84 6.45 2.86
CA PRO A 62 2.50 6.30 1.58
C PRO A 62 3.54 7.40 1.37
N GLY A 63 4.58 7.07 0.62
CA GLY A 63 5.67 7.98 0.25
C GLY A 63 6.55 7.41 -0.86
N ASP A 64 7.52 8.20 -1.27
CA ASP A 64 8.50 7.87 -2.30
C ASP A 64 9.85 7.55 -1.64
N LEU A 65 10.42 6.39 -1.95
CA LEU A 65 11.80 6.07 -1.58
C LEU A 65 12.73 6.69 -2.64
N ILE A 66 13.59 7.61 -2.23
CA ILE A 66 14.48 8.37 -3.12
C ILE A 66 15.96 8.11 -2.76
N ALA A 67 16.88 8.46 -3.67
CA ALA A 67 18.31 8.22 -3.48
C ALA A 67 19.02 9.25 -2.57
N ASP A 68 18.35 10.35 -2.22
CA ASP A 68 18.90 11.48 -1.44
C ASP A 68 18.36 11.50 0.00
N TYR A 69 18.96 12.29 0.91
CA TYR A 69 18.42 12.46 2.28
C TYR A 69 17.30 13.51 2.35
N PRO A 70 16.14 13.22 2.98
CA PRO A 70 15.77 11.93 3.56
C PRO A 70 15.47 10.91 2.45
N ASP A 71 15.91 9.66 2.65
CA ASP A 71 15.74 8.54 1.71
C ASP A 71 14.27 8.16 1.48
N PHE A 72 13.37 8.73 2.27
CA PHE A 72 11.94 8.59 2.13
C PHE A 72 11.21 9.91 2.27
N VAL A 73 10.39 10.24 1.27
CA VAL A 73 9.58 11.45 1.22
C VAL A 73 8.11 11.10 1.34
N LEU A 74 7.49 11.52 2.45
CA LEU A 74 6.06 11.31 2.69
C LEU A 74 5.22 12.02 1.65
N TRP A 75 4.19 11.33 1.17
CA TRP A 75 3.13 11.99 0.44
C TRP A 75 2.32 12.90 1.39
N SER A 76 2.09 14.13 0.94
CA SER A 76 1.36 15.14 1.68
C SER A 76 -0.15 15.05 1.44
N GLY A 77 -0.91 15.56 2.41
CA GLY A 77 -2.38 15.62 2.34
C GLY A 77 -3.09 14.70 3.32
N GLU A 78 -4.42 14.81 3.29
CA GLU A 78 -5.37 14.02 4.07
C GLU A 78 -5.56 12.62 3.47
N LYS A 79 -6.09 11.69 4.28
CA LYS A 79 -6.33 10.29 3.87
C LYS A 79 -7.02 10.17 2.51
N SER A 80 -8.10 10.91 2.28
CA SER A 80 -8.84 10.85 1.00
C SER A 80 -7.96 11.25 -0.19
N THR A 81 -7.16 12.31 -0.06
CA THR A 81 -6.22 12.76 -1.09
C THR A 81 -5.14 11.71 -1.38
N LEU A 82 -4.62 11.05 -0.34
CA LEU A 82 -3.62 9.99 -0.50
C LEU A 82 -4.22 8.77 -1.22
N LEU A 83 -5.44 8.37 -0.86
CA LEU A 83 -6.13 7.24 -1.48
C LEU A 83 -6.53 7.53 -2.93
N ASP A 84 -6.96 8.76 -3.23
CA ASP A 84 -7.25 9.17 -4.59
C ASP A 84 -5.99 9.19 -5.46
N ARG A 85 -4.86 9.69 -4.93
CA ARG A 85 -3.56 9.62 -5.59
C ARG A 85 -3.17 8.18 -5.88
N LEU A 86 -3.21 7.31 -4.87
CA LEU A 86 -2.89 5.89 -4.99
C LEU A 86 -3.71 5.20 -6.08
N ARG A 87 -5.04 5.40 -6.06
CA ARG A 87 -5.95 4.85 -7.06
C ARG A 87 -5.58 5.31 -8.48
N ASN A 88 -5.29 6.59 -8.64
CA ASN A 88 -4.93 7.17 -9.93
C ASN A 88 -3.59 6.65 -10.44
N GLU A 89 -2.57 6.54 -9.59
CA GLU A 89 -1.26 6.03 -9.97
C GLU A 89 -1.30 4.55 -10.36
N MET A 90 -2.01 3.70 -9.59
CA MET A 90 -2.18 2.30 -9.97
C MET A 90 -2.92 2.16 -11.31
N ARG A 91 -4.00 2.92 -11.53
CA ARG A 91 -4.72 2.89 -12.81
C ARG A 91 -3.88 3.41 -13.97
N ALA A 92 -3.07 4.44 -13.74
CA ALA A 92 -2.16 4.99 -14.75
C ALA A 92 -1.04 4.01 -15.11
N HIS A 93 -0.59 3.19 -14.15
CA HIS A 93 0.36 2.10 -14.40
C HIS A 93 -0.22 1.05 -15.36
N GLY A 94 -1.52 0.75 -15.23
CA GLY A 94 -2.28 -0.05 -16.20
C GLY A 94 -2.13 -1.57 -16.09
N ASP A 95 -1.29 -2.05 -15.18
CA ASP A 95 -1.12 -3.47 -14.82
C ASP A 95 -0.73 -3.61 -13.34
N PHE A 96 -0.51 -4.84 -12.88
CA PHE A 96 -0.06 -5.13 -11.53
C PHE A 96 1.35 -4.56 -11.30
N PRO A 97 1.55 -3.71 -10.26
CA PRO A 97 2.82 -3.00 -10.07
C PRO A 97 3.95 -3.94 -9.61
N TYR A 98 5.19 -3.62 -10.01
CA TYR A 98 6.42 -4.17 -9.45
C TYR A 98 6.85 -3.40 -8.18
N PRO A 99 7.80 -3.96 -7.38
CA PRO A 99 8.37 -3.21 -6.26
C PRO A 99 8.94 -1.86 -6.71
N GLY A 100 8.43 -0.78 -6.12
CA GLY A 100 8.89 0.59 -6.38
C GLY A 100 8.14 1.36 -7.47
N ASP A 101 7.19 0.74 -8.19
CA ASP A 101 6.51 1.38 -9.32
C ASP A 101 5.52 2.49 -8.93
N VAL A 102 4.92 2.40 -7.75
CA VAL A 102 3.85 3.30 -7.31
C VAL A 102 4.28 4.04 -6.05
N CYS A 103 4.38 3.34 -4.92
CA CYS A 103 4.81 3.94 -3.67
C CYS A 103 5.36 2.91 -2.69
N TRP A 104 5.87 3.45 -1.59
CA TRP A 104 6.28 2.71 -0.41
C TRP A 104 5.43 3.13 0.79
N LEU A 105 5.20 2.20 1.70
CA LEU A 105 4.44 2.40 2.93
C LEU A 105 5.39 2.33 4.11
N HIS A 106 5.32 3.33 4.98
CA HIS A 106 6.15 3.39 6.18
C HIS A 106 5.41 4.14 7.30
N LYS A 107 5.71 3.81 8.54
CA LYS A 107 5.24 4.56 9.70
C LYS A 107 6.19 5.74 9.92
N PRO A 108 5.75 6.99 9.69
CA PRO A 108 6.60 8.14 9.98
C PRO A 108 7.04 8.09 11.44
N THR A 109 8.33 8.29 11.70
CA THR A 109 8.74 8.75 13.03
C THR A 109 8.07 10.09 13.27
N ALA A 110 7.41 10.26 14.43
CA ALA A 110 6.90 11.56 14.82
C ALA A 110 8.03 12.61 14.73
N PRO A 111 7.74 13.85 14.29
CA PRO A 111 8.74 14.91 14.25
C PRO A 111 9.34 15.17 15.64
#